data_AF-A0A5B6U6E8-F1
#
_entry.id   AF-A0A5B6U6E8-F1
#
_cell.length_a   1.000
_cell.length_b   1.000
_cell.length_c   1.000
_cell.angle_alpha   90.00
_cell.angle_beta   90.00
_cell.angle_gamma   90.00
#
_symmetry.space_group_name_H-M   'P 1'
#
loop_
_entity.id
_entity.type
_entity.pdbx_description
1 polymer ?
#
loop_
_entity_poly.entity_id
_entity_poly.type
_entity_poly.pdbx_seq_one_letter_code
_entity_poly.pdbx_strand_id
1 'polypeptide(L)'
;MSRYTITVTGRGRSDPEAIIGYDPPLQTYFLQAFPHEETDEPALWLGTYERDFDTIVALHAAAFAKGYDFAPIAEEVAAQLAADKAKHAGRPRHGGCLGEPLRKPHFE
;
A
#
# COMPACT_ATOMS: atom_id res chain seq x y z
N MET A 1 7.38 0.10 1.57
CA MET A 1 5.92 0.32 1.45
C MET A 1 5.73 1.80 1.17
N SER A 2 5.31 2.13 -0.03
CA SER A 2 5.11 3.53 -0.44
C SER A 2 3.72 3.98 -0.01
N ARG A 3 3.61 5.15 0.62
CA ARG A 3 2.38 5.71 1.20
C ARG A 3 2.20 7.12 0.68
N TYR A 4 1.01 7.42 0.18
CA TYR A 4 0.63 8.72 -0.35
C TYR A 4 -0.69 9.15 0.26
N THR A 5 -0.78 10.43 0.61
CA THR A 5 -2.00 11.02 1.16
C THR A 5 -2.93 11.40 0.02
N ILE A 6 -4.19 11.01 0.14
CA ILE A 6 -5.26 11.31 -0.81
C ILE A 6 -6.52 11.70 -0.05
N THR A 7 -7.50 12.26 -0.76
CA THR A 7 -8.79 12.58 -0.18
C THR A 7 -9.81 11.50 -0.52
N VAL A 8 -10.33 10.84 0.51
CA VAL A 8 -11.43 9.88 0.43
C VAL A 8 -12.70 10.54 0.97
N THR A 9 -13.80 10.37 0.28
CA THR A 9 -15.13 10.83 0.69
C THR A 9 -16.06 9.63 0.85
N GLY A 10 -17.01 9.68 1.75
CA GLY A 10 -17.98 8.60 1.87
C GLY A 10 -18.90 8.75 3.06
N ARG A 11 -20.13 8.26 2.89
CA ARG A 11 -21.18 8.29 3.94
C ARG A 11 -21.34 9.68 4.61
N GLY A 12 -21.18 10.76 3.84
CA GLY A 12 -21.32 12.13 4.32
C GLY A 12 -20.11 12.68 5.10
N ARG A 13 -18.97 12.00 5.08
CA ARG A 13 -17.70 12.46 5.65
C ARG A 13 -16.62 12.51 4.57
N SER A 14 -15.64 13.38 4.77
CA SER A 14 -14.45 13.47 3.93
C SER A 14 -13.23 13.30 4.82
N ASP A 15 -12.33 12.42 4.42
CA ASP A 15 -11.03 12.23 5.01
C ASP A 15 -9.95 12.70 4.03
N PRO A 16 -9.40 13.91 4.23
CA PRO A 16 -8.31 14.43 3.42
C PRO A 16 -6.96 13.77 3.73
N GLU A 17 -6.86 12.99 4.80
CA GLU A 17 -5.64 12.35 5.28
C GLU A 17 -5.60 10.83 5.01
N ALA A 18 -6.46 10.36 4.10
CA ALA A 18 -6.50 8.96 3.71
C ALA A 18 -5.18 8.55 3.03
N ILE A 19 -4.72 7.34 3.30
CA ILE A 19 -3.46 6.80 2.81
C ILE A 19 -3.71 5.75 1.74
N ILE A 20 -3.18 5.97 0.54
CA ILE A 20 -3.09 4.96 -0.52
C ILE A 20 -1.63 4.51 -0.68
N GLY A 21 -1.43 3.23 -0.98
CA GLY A 21 -0.09 2.71 -1.18
C GLY A 21 -0.05 1.40 -1.95
N TYR A 22 1.17 0.95 -2.23
CA TYR A 22 1.44 -0.40 -2.72
C TYR A 22 2.22 -1.16 -1.65
N ASP A 23 1.75 -2.38 -1.37
CA ASP A 23 2.38 -3.33 -0.47
C ASP A 23 3.19 -4.33 -1.31
N PRO A 24 4.54 -4.27 -1.28
CA PRO A 24 5.36 -5.20 -2.05
C PRO A 24 5.29 -6.67 -1.58
N PRO A 25 5.32 -6.99 -0.27
CA PRO A 25 5.06 -8.34 0.22
C PRO A 25 3.74 -8.95 -0.28
N LEU A 26 2.63 -8.21 -0.17
CA LEU A 26 1.31 -8.67 -0.58
C LEU A 26 1.06 -8.53 -2.08
N GLN A 27 1.90 -7.78 -2.80
CA GLN A 27 1.73 -7.44 -4.22
C GLN A 27 0.35 -6.84 -4.51
N THR A 28 -0.13 -5.97 -3.62
CA THR A 28 -1.46 -5.37 -3.71
C THR A 28 -1.41 -3.88 -3.45
N TYR A 29 -2.30 -3.13 -4.09
CA TYR A 29 -2.63 -1.80 -3.64
C TYR A 29 -3.46 -1.87 -2.36
N PHE A 30 -3.22 -0.93 -1.45
CA PHE A 30 -3.98 -0.78 -0.22
C PHE A 30 -4.50 0.65 -0.09
N LEU A 31 -5.66 0.77 0.56
CA LEU A 31 -6.28 2.04 0.92
C LEU A 31 -6.63 1.99 2.39
N GLN A 32 -6.19 2.98 3.14
CA GLN A 32 -6.58 3.22 4.52
C GLN A 32 -7.22 4.60 4.60
N ALA A 33 -8.43 4.69 5.12
CA ALA A 33 -9.12 5.95 5.30
C ALA A 33 -9.90 5.95 6.62
N PHE A 34 -10.18 7.14 7.12
CA PHE A 34 -10.78 7.39 8.42
C PHE A 34 -9.95 6.75 9.53
N PRO A 35 -8.70 7.21 9.74
CA PRO A 35 -7.91 6.77 10.88
C PRO A 35 -8.69 7.07 12.15
N HIS A 36 -8.76 6.09 13.04
CA HIS A 36 -9.46 6.27 14.31
C HIS A 36 -8.45 6.81 15.34
N GLU A 37 -8.78 7.91 16.03
CA GLU A 37 -7.84 8.56 16.96
C GLU A 37 -7.54 7.72 18.22
N GLU A 38 -8.40 6.76 18.57
CA GLU A 38 -8.30 5.92 19.77
C GLU A 38 -7.97 4.46 19.47
N THR A 39 -8.34 3.96 18.30
CA THR A 39 -8.04 2.59 17.90
C THR A 39 -7.09 2.69 16.72
N ASP A 40 -5.96 2.00 16.74
CA ASP A 40 -5.02 1.92 15.61
C ASP A 40 -5.66 1.24 14.35
N GLU A 41 -6.98 1.09 14.33
CA GLU A 41 -7.79 0.46 13.31
C GLU A 41 -8.52 1.54 12.47
N PRO A 42 -8.13 1.74 11.21
CA PRO A 42 -8.83 2.66 10.31
C PRO A 42 -10.23 2.13 9.97
N ALA A 43 -11.21 3.03 9.85
CA ALA A 43 -12.60 2.63 9.57
C ALA A 43 -12.77 2.05 8.16
N LEU A 44 -11.88 2.39 7.24
CA LEU A 44 -11.76 1.76 5.92
C LEU A 44 -10.34 1.24 5.73
N TRP A 45 -10.19 -0.07 5.59
CA TRP A 45 -8.95 -0.72 5.18
C TRP A 45 -9.23 -1.71 4.05
N LEU A 46 -8.60 -1.48 2.90
CA LEU A 46 -8.63 -2.35 1.73
C LEU A 46 -7.20 -2.79 1.39
N GLY A 47 -7.05 -3.98 0.80
CA GLY A 47 -5.75 -4.51 0.38
C GLY A 47 -4.94 -5.11 1.53
N THR A 48 -5.62 -5.80 2.44
CA THR A 48 -5.00 -6.53 3.56
C THR A 48 -4.58 -7.94 3.19
N TYR A 49 -5.03 -8.46 2.04
CA TYR A 49 -4.73 -9.80 1.55
C TYR A 49 -3.75 -9.77 0.36
N GLU A 50 -3.10 -10.90 0.12
CA GLU A 50 -2.19 -11.05 -1.02
C GLU A 50 -2.94 -10.93 -2.35
N ARG A 51 -2.43 -10.08 -3.26
CA ARG A 51 -2.95 -9.86 -4.62
C ARG A 51 -4.44 -9.52 -4.70
N ASP A 52 -4.98 -8.90 -3.64
CA ASP A 52 -6.38 -8.53 -3.54
C ASP A 52 -6.75 -7.46 -4.60
N PHE A 53 -5.88 -6.46 -4.77
CA PHE A 53 -6.04 -5.35 -5.72
C PHE A 53 -4.78 -5.14 -6.56
N ASP A 54 -4.84 -5.57 -7.82
CA ASP A 54 -3.74 -5.40 -8.79
C ASP A 54 -3.77 -4.03 -9.49
N THR A 55 -4.88 -3.26 -9.34
CA THR A 55 -5.06 -1.93 -9.93
C THR A 55 -5.78 -0.97 -8.97
N ILE A 56 -5.51 0.32 -9.13
CA ILE A 56 -6.17 1.39 -8.37
C ILE A 56 -7.67 1.45 -8.69
N VAL A 57 -8.06 1.08 -9.92
CA VAL A 57 -9.47 0.99 -10.33
C VAL A 57 -10.21 -0.09 -9.54
N ALA A 58 -9.58 -1.25 -9.30
CA ALA A 58 -10.17 -2.30 -8.47
C ALA A 58 -10.31 -1.84 -7.01
N LEU A 59 -9.31 -1.12 -6.49
CA LEU A 59 -9.36 -0.52 -5.17
C LEU A 59 -10.49 0.53 -5.05
N HIS A 60 -10.68 1.34 -6.08
CA HIS A 60 -11.79 2.30 -6.18
C HIS A 60 -13.15 1.61 -6.18
N ALA A 61 -13.30 0.55 -6.98
CA ALA A 61 -14.54 -0.22 -7.01
C ALA A 61 -14.87 -0.86 -5.65
N ALA A 62 -13.87 -1.35 -4.92
CA ALA A 62 -14.05 -1.90 -3.58
C ALA A 62 -14.39 -0.83 -2.54
N ALA A 63 -13.75 0.34 -2.61
CA ALA A 63 -14.14 1.50 -1.79
C ALA A 63 -15.60 1.88 -2.08
N PHE A 64 -15.97 1.95 -3.36
CA PHE A 64 -17.31 2.30 -3.81
C PHE A 64 -18.36 1.31 -3.30
N ALA A 65 -18.07 0.01 -3.35
CA ALA A 65 -18.92 -1.04 -2.80
C ALA A 65 -19.13 -0.92 -1.27
N LYS A 66 -18.17 -0.32 -0.55
CA LYS A 66 -18.29 -0.02 0.90
C LYS A 66 -19.02 1.30 1.18
N GLY A 67 -19.33 2.09 0.14
CA GLY A 67 -19.97 3.40 0.23
C GLY A 67 -18.99 4.57 0.38
N TYR A 68 -17.75 4.38 -0.08
CA TYR A 68 -16.69 5.39 -0.09
C TYR A 68 -16.20 5.60 -1.53
N ASP A 69 -15.85 6.82 -1.86
CA ASP A 69 -15.36 7.23 -3.17
C ASP A 69 -14.16 8.15 -2.94
N PHE A 70 -13.13 8.07 -3.77
CA PHE A 70 -11.96 8.93 -3.57
C PHE A 70 -11.69 9.78 -4.78
N ALA A 71 -11.23 11.01 -4.51
CA ALA A 71 -10.89 11.93 -5.57
C ALA A 71 -9.83 11.28 -6.50
N PRO A 72 -9.87 11.59 -7.81
CA PRO A 72 -8.86 11.10 -8.72
C PRO A 72 -7.48 11.44 -8.18
N ILE A 73 -6.69 10.40 -7.93
CA ILE A 73 -5.33 10.55 -7.43
C ILE A 73 -4.50 11.32 -8.46
N ALA A 74 -3.58 12.15 -7.97
CA ALA A 74 -2.66 12.87 -8.85
C ALA A 74 -1.91 11.86 -9.74
N GLU A 75 -1.78 12.18 -11.03
CA GLU A 75 -1.12 11.30 -12.00
C GLU A 75 0.30 10.92 -11.56
N GLU A 76 1.00 11.85 -10.90
CA GLU A 76 2.32 11.63 -10.30
C GLU A 76 2.30 10.51 -9.26
N VAL A 77 1.29 10.48 -8.38
CA VAL A 77 1.12 9.43 -7.36
C VAL A 77 0.79 8.09 -8.02
N ALA A 78 -0.11 8.10 -9.01
CA ALA A 78 -0.44 6.90 -9.77
C ALA A 78 0.78 6.32 -10.50
N ALA A 79 1.57 7.19 -11.14
CA ALA A 79 2.81 6.82 -11.82
C ALA A 79 3.85 6.27 -10.84
N GLN A 80 3.98 6.89 -9.66
CA GLN A 80 4.91 6.44 -8.62
C GLN A 80 4.50 5.09 -8.05
N LEU A 81 3.20 4.86 -7.83
CA LEU A 81 2.61 3.57 -7.43
C LEU A 81 2.82 2.48 -8.50
N ALA A 82 2.66 2.81 -9.77
CA ALA A 82 2.93 1.90 -10.87
C ALA A 82 4.44 1.58 -10.98
N ALA A 83 5.30 2.58 -10.77
CA ALA A 83 6.75 2.40 -10.74
C ALA A 83 7.20 1.54 -9.55
N ASP A 84 6.58 1.69 -8.38
CA ASP A 84 6.84 0.86 -7.19
C ASP A 84 6.47 -0.60 -7.45
N LYS A 85 5.27 -0.83 -8.02
CA LYS A 85 4.85 -2.15 -8.51
C LYS A 85 5.85 -2.73 -9.50
N ALA A 86 6.28 -1.97 -10.52
CA ALA A 86 7.21 -2.44 -11.54
C ALA A 86 8.60 -2.77 -10.96
N LYS A 87 9.12 -1.94 -10.04
CA LYS A 87 10.38 -2.18 -9.32
C LYS A 87 10.34 -3.49 -8.51
N HIS A 88 9.18 -3.83 -7.97
CA HIS A 88 8.99 -5.03 -7.15
C HIS A 88 8.55 -6.26 -7.94
N ALA A 89 7.89 -6.10 -9.09
CA ALA A 89 7.57 -7.18 -10.00
C ALA A 89 8.81 -7.79 -10.67
N GLY A 90 9.87 -6.99 -10.86
CA GLY A 90 11.14 -7.42 -11.45
C GLY A 90 12.15 -8.01 -10.45
N ARG A 91 11.91 -7.92 -9.14
CA ARG A 91 12.77 -8.58 -8.15
C ARG A 91 12.23 -9.99 -7.87
N PRO A 92 13.02 -11.06 -8.08
CA PRO A 92 12.67 -12.34 -7.49
C PRO A 92 12.46 -12.11 -6.00
N ARG A 93 11.39 -12.70 -5.44
CA ARG A 93 11.15 -12.72 -3.99
C ARG A 93 12.48 -13.13 -3.36
N HIS A 94 13.17 -12.22 -2.68
CA HIS A 94 14.27 -12.59 -1.80
C HIS A 94 13.66 -13.38 -0.64
N GLY A 95 13.30 -14.63 -0.91
CA GLY A 95 13.43 -15.70 0.06
C GLY A 95 14.90 -15.71 0.46
N GLY A 96 15.13 -15.64 1.77
CA GLY A 96 16.37 -15.13 2.36
C GLY A 96 17.66 -15.76 1.87
N CYS A 97 18.74 -14.99 2.02
CA CYS A 97 20.11 -15.48 2.20
C CYS A 97 20.75 -14.47 3.17
N LEU A 98 20.74 -14.80 4.46
CA LEU A 98 21.94 -15.18 5.21
C LEU A 98 22.84 -13.99 5.50
N GLY A 99 22.91 -13.67 6.80
CA GLY A 99 23.87 -12.72 7.35
C GLY A 99 25.28 -12.96 6.82
N GLU A 100 26.00 -11.86 6.72
CA GLU A 100 27.42 -11.80 6.42
C GLU A 100 28.18 -12.98 7.06
N PRO A 101 29.03 -13.70 6.31
CA PRO A 101 30.01 -14.54 6.98
C PRO A 101 30.98 -13.59 7.70
N LEU A 102 30.79 -13.47 9.02
CA LEU A 102 31.76 -12.89 9.94
C LEU A 102 33.12 -13.53 9.64
N ARG A 103 33.97 -12.74 9.02
CA ARG A 103 35.37 -13.01 8.72
C ARG A 103 36.07 -13.37 10.02
N LYS A 104 36.32 -14.66 10.27
CA LYS A 104 37.12 -15.10 11.42
C LYS A 104 38.53 -14.54 11.28
N PRO A 105 39.12 -13.93 12.32
CA PRO A 105 40.53 -13.59 12.29
C PRO A 105 41.36 -14.88 12.34
N HIS A 106 42.30 -14.99 11.41
CA HIS A 106 43.40 -15.92 11.47
C HIS A 106 44.31 -15.49 12.62
N PHE A 107 44.52 -16.35 13.60
CA PHE A 107 45.56 -16.18 14.62
C PHE A 107 46.67 -17.17 14.25
N GLU A 108 47.82 -16.62 13.90
CA GLU A 108 49.10 -17.34 13.78
C GLU A 108 49.82 -17.29 15.14
#